data_AF-A0A642PUH5-F1
#
_entry.id   AF-A0A642PUH5-F1
#
_cell.length_a   1.000
_cell.length_b   1.000
_cell.length_c   1.000
_cell.angle_alpha   90.00
_cell.angle_beta   90.00
_cell.angle_gamma   90.00
#
_symmetry.space_group_name_H-M   'P 1'
#
loop_
_entity.id
_entity.type
_entity.pdbx_description
1 polymer ?
#
loop_
_entity_poly.entity_id
_entity_poly.type
_entity_poly.pdbx_seq_one_letter_code
_entity_poly.pdbx_strand_id
1 'polypeptide(L)'
;MGKLNEAAQVSTIGSEYVLLTDSNGLPVRISKNNLAEVIRSVMNEATTEKNGLKPASDVRKEKMIATQTSRVVYECNNTTAMSTSLLISLAAYGGGPMTLFYMTINRSADILKAPAIILNRIGGANAPTTPRFKMWSNESTGVFKIILEHTQYTPSIYVKLLNTILPSTDAIPLSVANQDEVDAATYIDVT
;
A
#
# COMPACT_ATOMS: atom_id res chain seq x y z
N MET A 1 8.78 -12.22 9.70
CA MET A 1 9.50 -11.05 9.18
C MET A 1 10.80 -11.57 8.61
N GLY A 2 10.99 -11.51 7.29
CA GLY A 2 12.25 -11.95 6.67
C GLY A 2 13.36 -11.01 7.11
N LYS A 3 14.48 -11.56 7.60
CA LYS A 3 15.72 -10.80 7.74
C LYS A 3 16.00 -10.17 6.38
N LEU A 4 16.22 -8.85 6.35
CA LEU A 4 16.88 -8.23 5.21
C LEU A 4 18.17 -9.03 5.02
N ASN A 5 18.44 -9.46 3.77
CA ASN A 5 19.74 -10.04 3.47
C ASN A 5 20.76 -8.97 3.86
N GLU A 6 21.51 -9.22 4.93
CA GLU A 6 22.73 -8.50 5.20
C GLU A 6 23.51 -8.54 3.89
N ALA A 7 23.83 -7.36 3.34
CA ALA A 7 24.72 -7.30 2.20
C ALA A 7 25.91 -8.21 2.51
N ALA A 8 26.25 -9.11 1.59
CA ALA A 8 27.33 -10.06 1.79
C ALA A 8 28.51 -9.27 2.36
N GLN A 9 28.91 -9.59 3.59
CA GLN A 9 30.13 -9.03 4.14
C GLN A 9 31.23 -9.41 3.16
N VAL A 10 31.74 -8.42 2.43
CA VAL A 10 32.86 -8.62 1.52
C VAL A 10 34.05 -8.90 2.42
N SER A 11 34.27 -10.17 2.71
CA SER A 11 35.31 -10.65 3.62
C SER A 11 36.69 -10.67 2.98
N THR A 12 36.77 -10.36 1.69
CA THR A 12 37.99 -10.44 0.91
C THR A 12 38.19 -9.11 0.21
N ILE A 13 39.13 -8.35 0.77
CA ILE A 13 39.78 -7.27 0.05
C ILE A 13 41.08 -7.94 -0.51
N GLY A 14 41.15 -8.40 -1.76
CA GLY A 14 42.31 -9.08 -2.39
C GLY A 14 43.51 -8.19 -2.82
N SER A 15 44.72 -8.42 -2.29
CA SER A 15 45.93 -7.59 -2.58
C SER A 15 45.68 -6.06 -2.50
N GLU A 16 44.93 -5.69 -1.47
CA GLU A 16 43.94 -4.61 -1.45
C GLU A 16 44.14 -3.77 -0.16
N TYR A 17 45.39 -3.43 0.15
CA TYR A 17 45.76 -2.84 1.43
C TYR A 17 45.35 -1.36 1.53
N VAL A 18 44.62 -1.00 2.59
CA VAL A 18 44.41 0.40 2.96
C VAL A 18 45.57 0.84 3.84
N LEU A 19 46.47 1.66 3.29
CA LEU A 19 47.54 2.30 4.05
C LEU A 19 47.05 3.64 4.61
N LEU A 20 47.03 3.78 5.93
CA LEU A 20 46.75 5.03 6.62
C LEU A 20 48.07 5.64 7.09
N THR A 21 48.43 6.81 6.57
CA THR A 21 49.60 7.57 7.02
C THR A 21 49.19 8.91 7.61
N ASP A 22 49.99 9.41 8.57
CA ASP A 22 49.84 10.77 9.07
C ASP A 22 50.35 11.80 8.04
N SER A 23 50.29 13.09 8.38
CA SER A 23 50.76 14.18 7.52
C SER A 23 52.27 14.13 7.21
N ASN A 24 53.04 13.30 7.91
CA ASN A 24 54.47 13.10 7.73
C ASN A 24 54.79 11.80 6.96
N GLY A 25 53.77 11.06 6.52
CA GLY A 25 53.94 9.80 5.79
C GLY A 25 54.19 8.58 6.68
N LEU A 26 54.04 8.70 8.01
CA LEU A 26 54.25 7.58 8.93
C LEU A 26 52.97 6.74 9.10
N PRO A 27 53.06 5.40 9.16
CA PRO A 27 51.89 4.54 9.35
C PRO A 27 51.15 4.85 10.65
N VAL A 28 49.82 5.01 10.55
CA VAL A 28 48.94 5.29 11.69
C VAL A 28 48.39 4.00 12.26
N ARG A 29 48.52 3.83 13.59
CA ARG A 29 47.79 2.80 14.33
C ARG A 29 46.47 3.39 14.84
N ILE A 30 45.36 2.88 14.33
CA ILE A 30 44.01 3.23 14.78
C ILE A 30 43.32 2.00 15.40
N SER A 31 42.56 2.20 16.48
CA SER A 31 41.75 1.12 17.06
C SER A 31 40.59 0.78 16.13
N LYS A 32 40.11 -0.48 16.17
CA LYS A 32 38.93 -0.89 15.40
C LYS A 32 37.69 -0.06 15.72
N ASN A 33 37.52 0.33 16.99
CA ASN A 33 36.39 1.15 17.44
C ASN A 33 36.45 2.55 16.85
N ASN A 34 37.64 3.19 16.89
CA ASN A 34 37.83 4.54 16.33
C ASN A 34 37.65 4.54 14.81
N LEU A 35 38.15 3.51 14.12
CA LEU A 35 37.94 3.36 12.67
C LEU A 35 36.45 3.21 12.33
N ALA A 36 35.71 2.40 13.10
CA ALA A 36 34.27 2.22 12.91
C ALA A 36 33.50 3.53 13.16
N GLU A 37 33.88 4.32 14.16
CA GLU A 37 33.27 5.63 14.44
C GLU A 37 33.53 6.63 13.31
N VAL A 38 34.75 6.69 12.77
CA VAL A 38 35.09 7.58 11.64
C VAL A 38 34.34 7.18 10.38
N ILE A 39 34.21 5.87 10.09
CA ILE A 39 33.43 5.42 8.94
C ILE A 39 31.93 5.73 9.15
N ARG A 40 31.40 5.55 10.36
CA ARG A 40 30.00 5.89 10.67
C ARG A 40 29.71 7.38 10.57
N SER A 41 30.64 8.25 10.96
CA SER A 41 30.42 9.71 10.91
C SER A 41 30.33 10.26 9.48
N VAL A 42 30.92 9.56 8.50
CA VAL A 42 30.86 9.93 7.06
C VAL A 42 29.81 9.14 6.27
N MET A 43 29.33 8.01 6.80
CA MET A 43 28.16 7.34 6.25
C MET A 43 26.92 8.18 6.59
N ASN A 44 26.19 8.61 5.56
CA ASN A 44 24.91 9.26 5.77
C ASN A 44 23.97 8.28 6.50
N GLU A 45 23.52 8.64 7.70
CA GLU A 45 22.44 7.89 8.36
C GLU A 45 21.22 7.90 7.45
N ALA A 46 20.67 6.71 7.20
CA ALA A 46 19.39 6.63 6.54
C ALA A 46 18.33 7.19 7.49
N THR A 47 17.58 8.17 7.02
CA THR A 47 16.47 8.80 7.73
C THR A 47 15.17 8.50 6.97
N THR A 48 14.03 8.93 7.51
CA THR A 48 12.76 8.92 6.78
C THR A 48 12.83 9.75 5.50
N GLU A 49 13.65 10.82 5.49
CA GLU A 49 13.78 11.78 4.38
C GLU A 49 14.90 11.42 3.39
N LYS A 50 15.94 10.70 3.85
CA LYS A 50 17.10 10.31 3.05
C LYS A 50 17.33 8.81 3.14
N ASN A 51 17.24 8.09 2.03
CA ASN A 51 17.43 6.63 1.93
C ASN A 51 16.32 5.75 2.58
N GLY A 52 15.23 6.34 3.09
CA GLY A 52 13.92 5.68 3.17
C GLY A 52 13.70 4.69 4.33
N LEU A 53 14.17 5.00 5.53
CA LEU A 53 13.80 4.23 6.73
C LEU A 53 12.37 4.56 7.16
N LYS A 54 11.40 3.70 6.81
CA LYS A 54 10.04 3.78 7.37
C LYS A 54 9.98 3.04 8.72
N PRO A 55 9.34 3.63 9.75
CA PRO A 55 9.02 2.91 10.98
C PRO A 55 8.29 1.60 10.70
N ALA A 56 8.57 0.56 11.49
CA ALA A 56 7.94 -0.75 11.29
C ALA A 56 6.40 -0.66 11.38
N SER A 57 5.85 0.27 12.16
CA SER A 57 4.42 0.56 12.19
C SER A 57 3.86 0.99 10.83
N ASP A 58 4.61 1.81 10.10
CA ASP A 58 4.17 2.44 8.86
C ASP A 58 4.28 1.46 7.71
N VAL A 59 5.31 0.60 7.72
CA VAL A 59 5.43 -0.55 6.82
C VAL A 59 4.31 -1.57 7.08
N ARG A 60 3.96 -1.83 8.36
CA ARG A 60 2.89 -2.78 8.71
C ARG A 60 1.49 -2.25 8.37
N LYS A 61 1.30 -0.92 8.36
CA LYS A 61 0.01 -0.26 8.19
C LYS A 61 -0.11 0.51 6.88
N GLU A 62 0.79 0.34 5.91
CA GLU A 62 0.97 1.24 4.75
C GLU A 62 -0.31 1.48 3.91
N LYS A 63 -1.33 0.63 4.03
CA LYS A 63 -2.64 0.80 3.37
C LYS A 63 -3.83 0.96 4.31
N MET A 64 -3.58 1.13 5.61
CA MET A 64 -4.61 1.44 6.60
C MET A 64 -4.75 2.96 6.72
N ILE A 65 -5.93 3.49 6.43
CA ILE A 65 -6.23 4.91 6.60
C ILE A 65 -7.43 5.08 7.52
N ALA A 66 -7.34 6.05 8.44
CA ALA A 66 -8.50 6.54 9.16
C ALA A 66 -9.28 7.49 8.25
N THR A 67 -10.56 7.25 8.03
CA THR A 67 -11.34 7.99 7.04
C THR A 67 -12.38 8.89 7.69
N GLN A 68 -12.43 10.15 7.23
CA GLN A 68 -13.45 11.14 7.58
C GLN A 68 -14.25 11.59 6.34
N THR A 69 -13.97 10.98 5.18
CA THR A 69 -14.52 11.32 3.86
C THR A 69 -14.65 10.07 3.01
N SER A 70 -15.50 10.08 1.98
CA SER A 70 -15.60 8.93 1.06
C SER A 70 -14.28 8.73 0.33
N ARG A 71 -13.91 7.48 0.06
CA ARG A 71 -12.59 7.12 -0.50
C ARG A 71 -12.70 6.24 -1.74
N VAL A 72 -11.87 6.51 -2.73
CA VAL A 72 -11.70 5.62 -3.88
C VAL A 72 -10.82 4.45 -3.47
N VAL A 73 -11.40 3.25 -3.47
CA VAL A 73 -10.74 2.00 -3.07
C VAL A 73 -9.98 1.37 -4.23
N TYR A 74 -10.58 1.45 -5.42
CA TYR A 74 -10.01 0.95 -6.66
C TYR A 74 -10.52 1.79 -7.82
N GLU A 75 -9.67 2.00 -8.82
CA GLU A 75 -9.99 2.79 -10.01
C GLU A 75 -9.37 2.13 -11.24
N CYS A 76 -10.14 2.07 -12.32
CA CYS A 76 -9.65 1.73 -13.64
C CYS A 76 -10.02 2.87 -14.59
N ASN A 77 -9.00 3.40 -15.27
CA ASN A 77 -9.11 4.55 -16.16
C ASN A 77 -8.84 4.20 -17.64
N ASN A 78 -8.91 2.92 -17.99
CA ASN A 78 -8.66 2.41 -19.33
C ASN A 78 -9.70 1.34 -19.70
N THR A 79 -9.59 0.78 -20.90
CA THR A 79 -10.52 -0.23 -21.44
C THR A 79 -9.90 -1.63 -21.52
N THR A 80 -8.76 -1.87 -20.85
CA THR A 80 -8.12 -3.18 -20.92
C THR A 80 -8.94 -4.25 -20.17
N ALA A 81 -8.73 -5.51 -20.55
CA ALA A 81 -9.28 -6.62 -19.79
C ALA A 81 -8.74 -6.59 -18.36
N MET A 82 -9.61 -6.87 -17.40
CA MET A 82 -9.26 -6.91 -15.99
C MET A 82 -9.84 -8.13 -15.29
N SER A 83 -9.07 -8.62 -14.34
CA SER A 83 -9.45 -9.67 -13.40
C SER A 83 -8.59 -9.48 -12.16
N THR A 84 -9.21 -8.90 -11.14
CA THR A 84 -8.52 -8.40 -9.94
C THR A 84 -9.28 -8.81 -8.70
N SER A 85 -8.56 -9.11 -7.61
CA SER A 85 -9.16 -9.39 -6.32
C SER A 85 -8.58 -8.54 -5.20
N LEU A 86 -9.47 -8.11 -4.29
CA LEU A 86 -9.15 -7.25 -3.16
C LEU A 86 -9.48 -7.98 -1.85
N LEU A 87 -8.54 -7.92 -0.90
CA LEU A 87 -8.82 -8.18 0.50
C LEU A 87 -9.04 -6.84 1.20
N ILE A 88 -10.17 -6.70 1.87
CA ILE A 88 -10.57 -5.46 2.52
C ILE A 88 -10.87 -5.74 3.99
N SER A 89 -10.27 -4.96 4.88
CA SER A 89 -10.60 -4.93 6.30
C SER A 89 -11.17 -3.56 6.66
N LEU A 90 -12.34 -3.56 7.27
CA LEU A 90 -13.06 -2.37 7.71
C LEU A 90 -13.26 -2.43 9.22
N ALA A 91 -12.83 -1.40 9.94
CA ALA A 91 -13.16 -1.25 11.36
C ALA A 91 -14.47 -0.47 11.53
N ALA A 92 -15.20 -0.72 12.62
CA ALA A 92 -16.35 0.08 13.04
C ALA A 92 -15.91 1.23 13.95
N TYR A 93 -16.66 2.35 13.93
CA TYR A 93 -16.34 3.59 14.67
C TYR A 93 -16.02 3.33 16.14
N GLY A 94 -14.96 3.98 16.67
CA GLY A 94 -14.55 3.83 18.07
C GLY A 94 -13.69 2.60 18.39
N GLY A 95 -13.16 1.89 17.38
CA GLY A 95 -12.32 0.71 17.60
C GLY A 95 -13.13 -0.58 17.77
N GLY A 96 -14.34 -0.62 17.20
CA GLY A 96 -15.18 -1.80 17.18
C GLY A 96 -14.63 -2.94 16.32
N PRO A 97 -15.24 -4.13 16.40
CA PRO A 97 -14.74 -5.32 15.73
C PRO A 97 -14.66 -5.14 14.21
N MET A 98 -13.62 -5.71 13.61
CA MET A 98 -13.36 -5.59 12.17
C MET A 98 -14.25 -6.53 11.36
N THR A 99 -14.61 -6.10 10.15
CA THR A 99 -15.26 -6.94 9.13
C THR A 99 -14.30 -7.15 7.96
N LEU A 100 -14.23 -8.39 7.47
CA LEU A 100 -13.37 -8.77 6.34
C LEU A 100 -14.21 -9.05 5.09
N PHE A 101 -13.81 -8.47 3.98
CA PHE A 101 -14.41 -8.67 2.67
C PHE A 101 -13.39 -9.17 1.64
N TYR A 102 -13.87 -10.00 0.73
CA TYR A 102 -13.16 -10.41 -0.47
C TYR A 102 -13.96 -9.95 -1.68
N MET A 103 -13.35 -9.10 -2.49
CA MET A 103 -13.98 -8.55 -3.70
C MET A 103 -13.26 -9.08 -4.93
N THR A 104 -14.01 -9.57 -5.92
CA THR A 104 -13.50 -9.87 -7.26
C THR A 104 -14.11 -8.91 -8.26
N ILE A 105 -13.28 -8.41 -9.18
CA ILE A 105 -13.67 -7.45 -10.20
C ILE A 105 -13.22 -8.01 -11.55
N ASN A 106 -14.14 -8.13 -12.50
CA ASN A 106 -13.82 -8.65 -13.82
C ASN A 106 -14.55 -7.90 -14.93
N ARG A 107 -13.82 -7.58 -15.99
CA ARG A 107 -14.36 -6.95 -17.20
C ARG A 107 -13.48 -7.31 -18.40
N SER A 108 -14.09 -7.66 -19.52
CA SER A 108 -13.38 -7.95 -20.77
C SER A 108 -12.79 -6.68 -21.39
N ALA A 109 -11.79 -6.85 -22.28
CA ALA A 109 -11.22 -5.74 -23.03
C ALA A 109 -12.29 -5.03 -23.89
N ASP A 110 -12.13 -3.72 -24.05
CA ASP A 110 -12.95 -2.83 -24.89
C ASP A 110 -14.43 -2.76 -24.50
N ILE A 111 -14.77 -3.24 -23.31
CA ILE A 111 -16.10 -3.06 -22.70
C ILE A 111 -16.12 -1.78 -21.88
N LEU A 112 -16.96 -0.82 -22.28
CA LEU A 112 -17.12 0.45 -21.56
C LEU A 112 -18.13 0.36 -20.39
N LYS A 113 -18.93 -0.71 -20.35
CA LYS A 113 -19.88 -0.95 -19.26
C LYS A 113 -19.18 -1.18 -17.92
N ALA A 114 -19.93 -1.03 -16.85
CA ALA A 114 -19.52 -1.39 -15.51
C ALA A 114 -18.95 -2.83 -15.44
N PRO A 115 -17.91 -3.07 -14.63
CA PRO A 115 -17.37 -4.41 -14.42
C PRO A 115 -18.37 -5.29 -13.65
N ALA A 116 -18.26 -6.60 -13.79
CA ALA A 116 -18.90 -7.51 -12.85
C ALA A 116 -18.11 -7.51 -11.54
N ILE A 117 -18.83 -7.41 -10.42
CA ILE A 117 -18.27 -7.37 -9.07
C ILE A 117 -18.97 -8.45 -8.24
N ILE A 118 -18.18 -9.23 -7.51
CA ILE A 118 -18.69 -10.09 -6.44
C ILE A 118 -18.00 -9.65 -5.16
N LEU A 119 -18.79 -9.31 -4.14
CA LEU A 119 -18.30 -8.89 -2.84
C LEU A 119 -18.79 -9.86 -1.77
N ASN A 120 -17.89 -10.69 -1.25
CA ASN A 120 -18.21 -11.63 -0.19
C ASN A 120 -17.73 -11.10 1.15
N ARG A 121 -18.54 -11.24 2.20
CA ARG A 121 -18.04 -11.14 3.57
C ARG A 121 -17.42 -12.48 3.96
N ILE A 122 -16.14 -12.45 4.31
CA ILE A 122 -15.37 -13.67 4.62
C ILE A 122 -15.05 -13.83 6.11
N GLY A 123 -15.44 -12.86 6.95
CA GLY A 123 -15.29 -12.97 8.40
C GLY A 123 -15.46 -11.66 9.16
N GLY A 124 -15.21 -11.72 10.46
CA GLY A 124 -15.28 -10.57 11.36
C GLY A 124 -16.68 -10.31 11.91
N ALA A 125 -16.86 -9.18 12.60
CA ALA A 125 -18.16 -8.80 13.14
C ALA A 125 -19.17 -8.47 12.05
N ASN A 126 -20.44 -8.47 12.43
CA ASN A 126 -21.47 -7.93 11.56
C ASN A 126 -21.15 -6.45 11.37
N ALA A 127 -20.67 -6.08 10.19
CA ALA A 127 -20.72 -4.70 9.74
C ALA A 127 -22.14 -4.17 9.99
N PRO A 128 -22.31 -2.86 10.26
CA PRO A 128 -23.64 -2.26 10.21
C PRO A 128 -24.32 -2.71 8.90
N THR A 129 -25.63 -2.91 8.94
CA THR A 129 -26.49 -3.66 7.99
C THR A 129 -26.41 -3.27 6.51
N THR A 130 -25.51 -2.37 6.12
CA THR A 130 -25.19 -2.00 4.74
C THR A 130 -23.67 -1.83 4.57
N PRO A 131 -22.99 -2.78 3.92
CA PRO A 131 -21.67 -2.58 3.32
C PRO A 131 -21.72 -1.34 2.39
N ARG A 132 -20.78 -0.41 2.56
CA ARG A 132 -20.80 0.92 1.92
C ARG A 132 -19.96 1.03 0.66
N PHE A 133 -19.73 -0.10 -0.01
CA PHE A 133 -19.05 -0.06 -1.29
C PHE A 133 -20.05 0.35 -2.36
N LYS A 134 -19.72 1.41 -3.08
CA LYS A 134 -20.47 1.86 -4.25
C LYS A 134 -19.60 1.72 -5.50
N MET A 135 -20.24 1.48 -6.62
CA MET A 135 -19.63 1.48 -7.94
C MET A 135 -20.11 2.70 -8.72
N TRP A 136 -19.15 3.52 -9.13
CA TRP A 136 -19.37 4.58 -10.11
C TRP A 136 -18.75 4.15 -11.44
N SER A 137 -19.40 4.45 -12.56
CA SER A 137 -18.86 4.18 -13.90
C SER A 137 -19.29 5.23 -14.91
N ASN A 138 -18.40 5.53 -15.85
CA ASN A 138 -18.68 6.34 -17.03
C ASN A 138 -18.66 5.43 -18.27
N GLU A 139 -19.83 5.06 -18.77
CA GLU A 139 -19.96 4.14 -19.91
C GLU A 139 -19.55 4.76 -21.25
N SER A 140 -19.32 6.07 -21.33
CA SER A 140 -18.78 6.71 -22.54
C SER A 140 -17.27 6.55 -22.65
N THR A 141 -16.56 6.33 -21.53
CA THR A 141 -15.10 6.23 -21.48
C THR A 141 -14.58 4.90 -20.96
N GLY A 142 -15.45 4.09 -20.33
CA GLY A 142 -15.07 2.85 -19.67
C GLY A 142 -14.35 3.06 -18.34
N VAL A 143 -14.31 4.28 -17.81
CA VAL A 143 -13.74 4.54 -16.48
C VAL A 143 -14.71 4.04 -15.42
N PHE A 144 -14.20 3.39 -14.37
CA PHE A 144 -15.02 3.09 -13.20
C PHE A 144 -14.20 3.18 -11.91
N LYS A 145 -14.93 3.37 -10.80
CA LYS A 145 -14.38 3.50 -9.45
C LYS A 145 -15.19 2.66 -8.48
N ILE A 146 -14.48 2.02 -7.56
CA ILE A 146 -15.07 1.42 -6.37
C ILE A 146 -14.82 2.38 -5.22
N ILE A 147 -15.88 2.83 -4.59
CA ILE A 147 -15.88 3.89 -3.60
C ILE A 147 -16.35 3.30 -2.28
N LEU A 148 -15.57 3.52 -1.22
CA LEU A 148 -16.05 3.39 0.14
C LEU A 148 -16.75 4.69 0.53
N GLU A 149 -18.07 4.66 0.66
CA GLU A 149 -18.81 5.80 1.18
C GLU A 149 -18.52 6.01 2.67
N HIS A 150 -18.18 7.25 3.02
CA HIS A 150 -18.05 7.67 4.40
C HIS A 150 -19.40 8.07 4.97
N THR A 151 -19.63 7.58 6.18
CA THR A 151 -20.68 8.05 7.07
C THR A 151 -20.15 7.99 8.50
N GLN A 152 -21.00 8.36 9.46
CA GLN A 152 -20.69 8.41 10.88
C GLN A 152 -20.02 7.14 11.47
N TYR A 153 -20.12 5.98 10.81
CA TYR A 153 -19.69 4.68 11.37
C TYR A 153 -18.44 4.04 10.74
N THR A 154 -17.76 4.70 9.79
CA THR A 154 -16.61 4.12 9.06
C THR A 154 -15.28 4.78 9.44
N PRO A 155 -14.57 4.34 10.49
CA PRO A 155 -13.36 5.01 10.98
C PRO A 155 -12.10 4.65 10.21
N SER A 156 -11.94 3.42 9.71
CA SER A 156 -10.69 3.03 9.05
C SER A 156 -10.85 1.85 8.10
N ILE A 157 -10.11 1.89 7.00
CA ILE A 157 -10.07 0.85 5.98
C ILE A 157 -8.62 0.43 5.72
N TYR A 158 -8.41 -0.87 5.54
CA TYR A 158 -7.22 -1.45 4.93
C TYR A 158 -7.61 -2.23 3.67
N VAL A 159 -6.88 -2.03 2.58
CA VAL A 159 -7.13 -2.74 1.31
C VAL A 159 -5.84 -3.27 0.71
N LYS A 160 -5.89 -4.48 0.17
CA LYS A 160 -4.77 -5.12 -0.51
C LYS A 160 -5.23 -5.80 -1.81
N LEU A 161 -4.51 -5.55 -2.90
CA LEU A 161 -4.58 -6.36 -4.12
C LEU A 161 -4.01 -7.74 -3.80
N LEU A 162 -4.84 -8.78 -3.94
CA LEU A 162 -4.42 -10.18 -3.75
C LEU A 162 -4.01 -10.83 -5.05
N ASN A 163 -4.72 -10.54 -6.14
CA ASN A 163 -4.39 -10.99 -7.48
C ASN A 163 -4.81 -9.94 -8.51
N THR A 164 -4.08 -9.85 -9.62
CA THR A 164 -4.43 -9.00 -10.77
C THR A 164 -3.72 -9.47 -12.03
N ILE A 165 -4.37 -9.31 -13.18
CA ILE A 165 -3.74 -9.46 -14.50
C ILE A 165 -3.10 -8.14 -15.01
N LEU A 166 -3.24 -7.05 -14.25
CA LEU A 166 -2.75 -5.70 -14.57
C LEU A 166 -1.79 -5.16 -13.47
N PRO A 167 -0.70 -5.87 -13.13
CA PRO A 167 0.14 -5.52 -11.97
C PRO A 167 0.88 -4.18 -12.11
N SER A 168 1.04 -3.64 -13.32
CA SER A 168 1.70 -2.36 -13.58
C SER A 168 0.78 -1.15 -13.47
N THR A 169 -0.54 -1.34 -13.53
CA THR A 169 -1.52 -0.24 -13.55
C THR A 169 -2.49 -0.29 -12.38
N ASP A 170 -2.79 -1.48 -11.85
CA ASP A 170 -3.70 -1.61 -10.73
C ASP A 170 -3.12 -0.98 -9.46
N ALA A 171 -3.91 -0.08 -8.89
CA ALA A 171 -3.55 0.63 -7.68
C ALA A 171 -4.71 0.67 -6.69
N ILE A 172 -4.36 0.90 -5.42
CA ILE A 172 -5.30 1.11 -4.31
C ILE A 172 -5.05 2.53 -3.82
N PRO A 173 -5.69 3.54 -4.43
CA PRO A 173 -5.32 4.93 -4.22
C PRO A 173 -5.71 5.44 -2.84
N LEU A 174 -6.87 5.03 -2.30
CA LEU A 174 -7.44 5.58 -1.06
C LEU A 174 -7.51 7.12 -1.06
N SER A 175 -7.65 7.71 -2.25
CA SER A 175 -7.84 9.14 -2.45
C SER A 175 -9.24 9.57 -2.03
N VAL A 176 -9.43 10.86 -1.78
CA VAL A 176 -10.76 11.43 -1.52
C VAL A 176 -11.63 11.24 -2.76
N ALA A 177 -12.82 10.66 -2.61
CA ALA A 177 -13.78 10.52 -3.69
C ALA A 177 -14.49 11.85 -3.97
N ASN A 178 -14.79 12.13 -5.24
CA ASN A 178 -15.64 13.25 -5.63
C ASN A 178 -17.08 12.96 -5.15
N GLN A 179 -17.72 13.94 -4.49
CA GLN A 179 -19.06 13.77 -3.95
C GLN A 179 -20.11 13.50 -5.04
N ASP A 180 -20.00 14.15 -6.21
CA ASP A 180 -20.92 13.91 -7.33
C ASP A 180 -20.83 12.46 -7.83
N GLU A 181 -19.62 11.88 -7.82
CA GLU A 181 -19.42 10.47 -8.16
C GLU A 181 -19.99 9.54 -7.07
N VAL A 182 -19.82 9.88 -5.79
CA VAL A 182 -20.37 9.13 -4.65
C VAL A 182 -21.90 9.08 -4.69
N ASP A 183 -22.53 10.19 -5.06
CA ASP A 183 -23.98 10.35 -5.11
C ASP A 183 -24.58 9.65 -6.32
N ALA A 184 -23.89 9.67 -7.47
CA ALA A 184 -24.29 8.96 -8.68
C ALA A 184 -23.99 7.45 -8.65
N ALA A 185 -23.14 6.98 -7.73
CA ALA A 185 -22.72 5.59 -7.64
C ALA A 185 -23.81 4.67 -7.06
N THR A 186 -23.84 3.42 -7.51
CA THR A 186 -24.78 2.39 -7.04
C THR A 186 -24.12 1.50 -5.99
N TYR A 187 -24.87 1.08 -4.95
CA TYR A 187 -24.36 0.16 -3.95
C TYR A 187 -24.01 -1.21 -4.55
N ILE A 188 -22.91 -1.80 -4.07
CA ILE A 188 -22.49 -3.16 -4.38
C ILE A 188 -23.03 -4.06 -3.29
N ASP A 189 -23.91 -4.99 -3.65
CA ASP A 189 -24.47 -5.96 -2.71
C ASP A 189 -23.40 -6.93 -2.20
N VAL A 190 -23.51 -7.29 -0.91
CA VAL A 190 -22.73 -8.38 -0.34
C VAL A 190 -23.45 -9.70 -0.59
N THR A 191 -22.72 -10.64 -1.17
CA THR A 191 -23.12 -12.02 -1.43
C THR A 191 -22.74 -12.91 -0.24
#